data_AF-A0A7L4P597-F1
#
_entry.id   AF-A0A7L4P597-F1
#
_cell.length_a   1.000
_cell.length_b   1.000
_cell.length_c   1.000
_cell.angle_alpha   90.00
_cell.angle_beta   90.00
_cell.angle_gamma   90.00
#
_symmetry.space_group_name_H-M   'P 1'
#
loop_
_entity.id
_entity.type
_entity.pdbx_description
1 polymer ?
#
loop_
_entity_poly.entity_id
_entity_poly.type
_entity_poly.pdbx_seq_one_letter_code
_entity_poly.pdbx_strand_id
1 'polypeptide(L)' 'MELKDKLPWIKYYYPPNTSSAEYITIPLSKAGIPSIIYETYKYDSNTTTREHATEFIKVIDSSQIF' A
#
# COMPACT_ATOMS: atom_id res chain seq x y z
N MET A 1 10.51 -3.58 2.71
CA MET A 1 11.80 -3.20 2.06
C MET A 1 11.67 -3.41 0.56
N GLU A 2 11.17 -4.56 0.10
CA GLU A 2 11.00 -4.88 -1.33
C GLU A 2 10.12 -3.95 -2.18
N LEU A 3 9.00 -3.41 -1.64
CA LEU A 3 8.15 -2.50 -2.42
C LEU A 3 8.83 -1.17 -2.73
N LYS A 4 9.60 -0.62 -1.78
CA LYS A 4 10.31 0.65 -1.97
C LYS A 4 11.38 0.54 -3.06
N ASP A 5 12.01 -0.63 -3.20
CA ASP A 5 13.04 -0.87 -4.20
C ASP A 5 12.46 -0.96 -5.61
N LYS A 6 11.22 -1.46 -5.74
CA LYS A 6 10.49 -1.53 -7.01
C LYS A 6 9.68 -0.26 -7.33
N LEU A 7 9.26 0.48 -6.29
CA LEU A 7 8.44 1.69 -6.38
C LEU A 7 9.13 2.81 -5.57
N PRO A 8 10.10 3.53 -6.17
CA PRO A 8 10.93 4.49 -5.45
C PRO A 8 10.15 5.69 -4.91
N TRP A 9 8.95 5.94 -5.43
CA TRP A 9 8.03 6.98 -4.96
C TRP A 9 7.26 6.59 -3.69
N ILE A 10 7.28 5.32 -3.28
CA ILE A 10 6.64 4.88 -2.02
C ILE A 10 7.50 5.21 -0.82
N LYS A 11 6.83 5.64 0.25
CA LYS A 11 7.40 5.77 1.58
C LYS A 11 6.59 4.94 2.57
N TYR A 12 7.29 4.17 3.40
CA TYR A 12 6.67 3.54 4.56
C TYR A 12 6.44 4.60 5.63
N TYR A 13 5.21 4.69 6.11
CA TYR A 13 4.81 5.60 7.17
C TYR A 13 4.04 4.82 8.23
N TYR A 14 4.46 4.98 9.48
CA TYR A 14 3.77 4.44 10.64
C TYR A 14 3.35 5.62 11.52
N PRO A 15 2.07 6.03 11.47
CA PRO A 15 1.56 7.08 12.32
C PRO A 15 1.71 6.68 13.79
N PRO A 16 2.01 7.61 14.72
CA PRO A 16 2.17 7.29 16.13
C PRO A 16 0.87 6.79 16.79
N ASN A 17 -0.29 7.22 16.29
CA ASN A 17 -1.60 6.80 16.78
C ASN A 17 -2.45 6.31 15.59
N THR A 18 -2.49 5.00 15.36
CA THR A 18 -3.34 4.38 14.33
C THR A 18 -4.45 3.56 14.96
N SER A 19 -5.66 3.61 14.37
CA SER A 19 -6.79 2.77 14.76
C SER A 19 -7.27 1.86 13.63
N SER A 20 -7.00 2.20 12.37
CA SER A 20 -7.49 1.46 11.21
C SER A 20 -7.02 0.00 11.19
N ALA A 21 -5.80 -0.28 11.66
CA ALA A 21 -5.24 -1.63 11.65
C ALA A 21 -6.06 -2.62 12.50
N GLU A 22 -6.54 -2.18 13.67
CA GLU A 22 -7.33 -3.02 14.59
C GLU A 22 -8.65 -3.49 13.97
N TYR A 23 -9.28 -2.62 13.17
CA TYR A 23 -10.60 -2.89 12.59
C TYR A 23 -10.55 -3.45 11.16
N ILE A 24 -9.41 -3.35 10.48
CA ILE A 24 -9.29 -3.71 9.05
C ILE A 24 -8.20 -4.76 8.84
N THR A 25 -6.93 -4.35 8.91
CA THR A 25 -5.83 -5.22 8.44
C THR A 25 -5.55 -6.40 9.37
N ILE A 26 -5.68 -6.22 10.68
CA ILE A 26 -5.47 -7.31 11.65
C ILE A 26 -6.54 -8.40 11.50
N PRO A 27 -7.86 -8.09 11.46
CA PRO A 27 -8.88 -9.10 11.21
C PRO A 27 -8.70 -9.84 9.87
N LEU A 28 -8.39 -9.13 8.77
CA LEU A 28 -8.17 -9.72 7.46
C LEU A 28 -6.96 -10.68 7.47
N SER A 29 -5.85 -10.24 8.06
CA SER A 29 -4.65 -11.08 8.20
C SER A 29 -4.93 -12.34 9.02
N LYS A 30 -5.68 -12.23 10.12
CA LYS A 30 -6.10 -13.39 10.94
C LYS A 30 -7.00 -14.37 10.18
N ALA A 31 -7.76 -13.88 9.20
CA ALA A 31 -8.58 -14.70 8.32
C ALA A 31 -7.79 -15.34 7.16
N GLY A 32 -6.46 -15.16 7.12
CA GLY A 32 -5.61 -15.65 6.02
C GLY A 32 -5.71 -14.82 4.75
N ILE A 33 -6.20 -13.58 4.83
CA ILE A 33 -6.31 -12.65 3.71
C ILE A 33 -5.18 -11.63 3.83
N PRO A 34 -4.14 -11.70 2.98
CA PRO A 34 -3.08 -10.71 2.98
C PRO A 34 -3.63 -9.32 2.60
N SER A 35 -3.14 -8.26 3.24
CA SER A 35 -3.68 -6.91 3.07
C SER A 35 -2.61 -5.85 3.24
N ILE A 36 -2.66 -4.79 2.42
CA ILE A 36 -1.82 -3.59 2.53
C ILE A 36 -2.71 -2.34 2.54
N ILE A 37 -2.33 -1.37 3.36
CA ILE A 37 -2.88 -0.01 3.29
C ILE A 37 -1.99 0.81 2.36
N TYR A 38 -2.59 1.40 1.33
CA TYR A 38 -1.94 2.31 0.40
C TYR A 38 -2.65 3.68 0.47
N GLU A 39 -1.93 4.69 0.93
CA GLU A 39 -2.45 6.06 1.05
C GLU A 39 -1.77 6.97 0.03
N THR A 40 -2.56 7.79 -0.67
CA THR A 40 -2.08 8.75 -1.66
C THR A 40 -2.15 10.18 -1.13
N TYR A 41 -1.34 11.06 -1.69
CA TYR A 41 -1.40 12.47 -1.34
C TYR A 41 -2.63 13.11 -1.97
N LYS A 42 -3.46 13.75 -1.13
CA LYS A 42 -4.74 14.35 -1.56
C LYS A 42 -4.62 15.33 -2.73
N TYR A 43 -3.47 15.99 -2.87
CA TYR A 43 -3.25 17.03 -3.87
C TYR A 43 -2.41 16.57 -5.07
N ASP A 44 -2.18 15.27 -5.22
CA ASP A 44 -1.60 14.74 -6.45
C ASP A 44 -2.54 15.02 -7.64
N SER A 45 -1.96 15.22 -8.82
CA SER A 45 -2.76 15.32 -10.04
C SER A 45 -3.45 13.99 -10.34
N ASN A 46 -4.56 14.04 -11.06
CA ASN A 46 -5.27 12.82 -11.48
C ASN A 46 -4.38 11.87 -12.30
N THR A 47 -3.51 12.44 -13.13
CA THR A 47 -2.53 11.67 -13.91
C THR A 47 -1.56 10.93 -12.99
N THR A 48 -0.93 11.63 -12.04
CA THR A 48 0.02 11.04 -11.08
C THR A 48 -0.64 9.94 -10.26
N THR A 49 -1.84 10.20 -9.75
CA THR A 49 -2.62 9.23 -8.97
C THR A 49 -2.87 7.95 -9.78
N ARG A 50 -3.27 8.08 -11.04
CA ARG A 50 -3.55 6.94 -11.92
C ARG A 50 -2.29 6.16 -12.29
N GLU A 51 -1.20 6.85 -12.60
CA GLU A 51 0.08 6.23 -12.97
C GLU A 51 0.65 5.43 -11.79
N HIS A 52 0.74 6.04 -10.61
CA HIS A 52 1.21 5.36 -9.40
C HIS A 52 0.31 4.17 -9.02
N ALA A 53 -1.02 4.31 -9.07
CA ALA A 53 -1.92 3.20 -8.78
C ALA A 53 -1.75 2.03 -9.77
N THR A 54 -1.56 2.33 -11.06
CA THR A 54 -1.34 1.32 -12.10
C THR A 54 -0.01 0.59 -11.89
N GLU A 55 1.05 1.33 -11.58
CA GLU A 55 2.37 0.76 -11.31
C GLU A 55 2.36 -0.10 -10.03
N PHE A 56 1.68 0.39 -8.98
CA PHE A 56 1.52 -0.33 -7.72
C PHE A 56 0.87 -1.71 -7.94
N ILE A 57 -0.26 -1.76 -8.64
CA ILE A 57 -0.97 -3.02 -8.94
C ILE A 57 -0.06 -3.97 -9.72
N LYS A 58 0.62 -3.49 -10.76
CA LYS A 58 1.55 -4.32 -11.56
C LYS A 58 2.68 -4.91 -10.72
N VAL A 59 3.24 -4.13 -9.79
CA VAL A 59 4.29 -4.62 -8.90
C VAL A 59 3.74 -5.67 -7.94
N ILE A 60 2.56 -5.46 -7.36
CA ILE A 60 1.92 -6.45 -6.48
C ILE A 60 1.66 -7.75 -7.25
N ASP A 61 1.01 -7.69 -8.41
CA ASP A 61 0.66 -8.86 -9.23
C ASP A 61 1.87 -9.66 -9.70
N SER A 62 3.00 -8.99 -9.94
CA SER A 62 4.26 -9.63 -10.36
C SER A 62 5.18 -10.04 -9.20
N SER A 63 4.81 -9.70 -7.97
CA SER A 63 5.61 -9.99 -6.78
C SER A 63 5.05 -11.17 -5.99
N GLN A 64 5.92 -11.90 -5.31
CA GLN A 64 5.51 -12.91 -4.32
C GLN A 64 5.38 -12.28 -2.92
N ILE A 65 4.90 -11.04 -2.84
CA ILE A 65 4.84 -10.30 -1.57
C ILE A 65 3.78 -10.89 -0.60
N PHE A 66 3.04 -11.90 -1.05
CA PHE A 66 2.12 -12.70 -0.26
C PHE A 66 2.11 -14.17 -0.68
#